data_AF-A0A246JFX5-F1
#
_entry.id   AF-A0A246JFX5-F1
#
_cell.length_a   1.000
_cell.length_b   1.000
_cell.length_c   1.000
_cell.angle_alpha   90.00
_cell.angle_beta   90.00
_cell.angle_gamma   90.00
#
_symmetry.space_group_name_H-M   'P 1'
#
loop_
_entity.id
_entity.type
_entity.pdbx_description
1 polymer ?
#
loop_
_entity_poly.entity_id
_entity_poly.type
_entity_poly.pdbx_seq_one_letter_code
_entity_poly.pdbx_strand_id
1 'polypeptide(L)'
;MFTDFDGVLHSARGSNGRMLPFEWVTILADELAAFTDVGVCVHSSWREQFADDYLRDFLGPLASRFAGAVPRGAKAAAIAQFLHAQPRIVDALVLDDEPDEVRNCGAVILPCDPQLGISCSQTRRRLRAWLRGTAAPMS
;
A
#
# COMPACT_ATOMS: atom_id res chain seq x y z
N MET A 1 -3.69 2.83 -4.80
CA MET A 1 -3.56 2.37 -3.39
C MET A 1 -2.13 2.56 -2.95
N PHE A 2 -1.90 3.12 -1.76
CA PHE A 2 -0.58 3.26 -1.15
C PHE A 2 -0.39 2.13 -0.12
N THR A 3 0.78 1.50 -0.11
CA THR A 3 1.12 0.44 0.84
C THR A 3 2.44 0.72 1.54
N ASP A 4 2.47 0.53 2.85
CA ASP A 4 3.71 0.26 3.57
C ASP A 4 4.11 -1.21 3.36
N PHE A 5 5.29 -1.60 3.84
CA PHE A 5 5.82 -2.95 3.83
C PHE A 5 5.77 -3.55 5.23
N ASP A 6 6.54 -3.00 6.17
CA ASP A 6 6.54 -3.41 7.56
C ASP A 6 5.13 -3.25 8.14
N GLY A 7 4.65 -4.26 8.87
CA GLY A 7 3.30 -4.26 9.45
C GLY A 7 2.14 -4.41 8.46
N VAL A 8 2.40 -4.40 7.15
CA VAL A 8 1.37 -4.50 6.09
C VAL A 8 1.55 -5.74 5.22
N LEU A 9 2.74 -5.94 4.64
CA LEU A 9 3.08 -7.08 3.77
C LEU A 9 3.86 -8.19 4.49
N HIS A 10 4.27 -7.92 5.73
CA HIS A 10 4.81 -8.86 6.69
C HIS A 10 4.66 -8.28 8.11
N SER A 11 4.93 -9.08 9.14
CA SER A 11 4.88 -8.61 10.52
C SER A 11 5.95 -7.54 10.78
N ALA A 12 5.59 -6.47 11.51
CA ALA A 12 6.52 -5.46 12.00
C ALA A 12 7.47 -5.98 13.10
N ARG A 13 7.22 -7.17 13.65
CA ARG A 13 7.96 -7.75 14.80
C ARG A 13 9.07 -8.75 14.43
N GLY A 14 9.37 -8.99 13.15
CA GLY A 14 10.51 -9.87 12.84
C GLY A 14 11.85 -9.15 12.97
N SER A 15 12.93 -9.94 13.00
CA SER A 15 14.27 -9.46 13.34
C SER A 15 14.69 -8.25 12.48
N ASN A 16 15.09 -7.18 13.18
CA ASN A 16 15.59 -5.93 12.60
C ASN A 16 16.50 -6.19 11.38
N GLY A 17 16.10 -5.69 10.22
CA GLY A 17 17.02 -5.37 9.13
C GLY A 17 17.08 -6.27 7.90
N ARG A 18 16.14 -7.22 7.70
CA ARG A 18 15.91 -7.91 6.39
C ARG A 18 14.75 -8.90 6.50
N MET A 19 13.50 -8.45 6.38
CA MET A 19 12.34 -9.36 6.27
C MET A 19 11.87 -9.47 4.82
N LEU A 20 12.79 -9.90 3.97
CA LEU A 20 12.38 -10.66 2.79
C LEU A 20 12.25 -12.14 3.21
N PRO A 21 11.29 -12.88 2.64
CA PRO A 21 10.29 -12.43 1.68
C PRO A 21 9.13 -11.66 2.33
N PHE A 22 8.50 -10.76 1.57
CA PHE A 22 7.19 -10.20 1.91
C PHE A 22 6.11 -11.28 1.78
N GLU A 23 5.95 -12.07 2.85
CA GLU A 23 5.11 -13.27 2.90
C GLU A 23 3.64 -13.04 2.52
N TRP A 24 3.11 -11.83 2.70
CA TRP A 24 1.71 -11.52 2.44
C TRP A 24 1.47 -10.75 1.14
N VAL A 25 2.50 -10.58 0.30
CA VAL A 25 2.35 -9.89 -0.99
C VAL A 25 1.40 -10.62 -1.93
N THR A 26 1.40 -11.95 -1.92
CA THR A 26 0.48 -12.79 -2.70
C THR A 26 -0.96 -12.63 -2.23
N ILE A 27 -1.17 -12.51 -0.91
CA ILE A 27 -2.49 -12.23 -0.34
C ILE A 27 -3.02 -10.90 -0.89
N LEU A 28 -2.21 -9.84 -0.89
CA LEU A 28 -2.64 -8.56 -1.44
C LEU A 28 -2.88 -8.65 -2.96
N ALA A 29 -2.06 -9.41 -3.70
CA ALA A 29 -2.28 -9.66 -5.13
C ALA A 29 -3.64 -10.32 -5.40
N ASP A 30 -4.01 -11.32 -4.60
CA ASP A 30 -5.30 -12.01 -4.70
C ASP A 30 -6.47 -11.06 -4.41
N GLU A 31 -6.35 -10.19 -3.41
CA GLU A 31 -7.36 -9.18 -3.09
C GLU A 31 -7.59 -8.17 -4.24
N LEU A 32 -6.53 -7.86 -5.00
CA LEU A 32 -6.57 -6.93 -6.12
C LEU A 32 -6.83 -7.60 -7.48
N ALA A 33 -6.86 -8.93 -7.56
CA ALA A 33 -6.93 -9.65 -8.81
C ALA A 33 -8.14 -9.23 -9.68
N ALA A 34 -9.30 -8.99 -9.06
CA ALA A 34 -10.52 -8.57 -9.73
C ALA A 34 -10.61 -7.06 -10.03
N PHE A 35 -9.68 -6.25 -9.53
CA PHE A 35 -9.68 -4.78 -9.65
C PHE A 35 -8.48 -4.32 -10.48
N THR A 36 -8.61 -4.36 -11.80
CA THR A 36 -7.50 -4.17 -12.75
C THR A 36 -7.06 -2.72 -12.92
N ASP A 37 -7.89 -1.78 -12.50
CA ASP A 37 -7.67 -0.32 -12.50
C ASP A 37 -6.89 0.18 -11.27
N VAL A 38 -6.59 -0.69 -10.30
CA VAL A 38 -5.84 -0.34 -9.10
C VAL A 38 -4.34 -0.41 -9.32
N GLY A 39 -3.69 0.77 -9.33
CA GLY A 39 -2.25 0.91 -9.20
C GLY A 39 -1.77 0.86 -7.74
N VAL A 40 -0.56 0.35 -7.52
CA VAL A 40 0.12 0.22 -6.22
C VAL A 40 1.25 1.23 -6.12
N CYS A 41 1.18 2.14 -5.15
CA CYS A 41 2.22 3.10 -4.82
C CYS A 41 2.88 2.70 -3.50
N VAL A 42 4.20 2.81 -3.41
CA VAL A 42 4.94 2.49 -2.18
C VAL A 42 5.15 3.76 -1.37
N HIS A 43 4.73 3.74 -0.10
CA HIS A 43 5.01 4.84 0.84
C HIS A 43 5.88 4.44 2.05
N SER A 44 6.33 3.18 2.06
CA SER A 44 7.24 2.64 3.06
C SER A 44 8.51 3.46 3.25
N SER A 45 9.10 3.42 4.44
CA SER A 45 10.42 4.01 4.73
C SER A 45 11.54 3.40 3.88
N TRP A 46 11.34 2.21 3.30
CA TRP A 46 12.27 1.57 2.38
C TRP A 46 12.61 2.44 1.15
N ARG A 47 11.70 3.34 0.73
CA ARG A 47 11.96 4.29 -0.36
C ARG A 47 13.08 5.31 -0.09
N GLU A 48 13.47 5.45 1.18
CA GLU A 48 14.62 6.28 1.56
C GLU A 48 15.94 5.60 1.15
N GLN A 49 15.95 4.28 1.02
CA GLN A 49 17.14 3.45 0.79
C GLN A 49 17.17 2.80 -0.60
N PHE A 50 16.01 2.50 -1.17
CA PHE A 50 15.88 1.77 -2.43
C PHE A 50 15.25 2.62 -3.52
N ALA A 51 15.73 2.43 -4.75
CA ALA A 51 15.14 3.02 -5.95
C ALA A 51 13.88 2.24 -6.38
N ASP A 52 13.07 2.86 -7.25
CA ASP A 52 11.78 2.35 -7.70
C ASP A 52 11.84 0.96 -8.37
N ASP A 53 12.94 0.62 -9.03
CA ASP A 53 13.17 -0.70 -9.62
C ASP A 53 13.24 -1.79 -8.53
N TYR A 54 14.01 -1.57 -7.47
CA TYR A 54 14.07 -2.48 -6.33
C TYR A 54 12.73 -2.57 -5.59
N LEU A 55 12.06 -1.44 -5.37
CA LEU A 55 10.75 -1.43 -4.71
C LEU A 55 9.69 -2.18 -5.53
N ARG A 56 9.73 -2.03 -6.86
CA ARG A 56 8.89 -2.79 -7.79
C ARG A 56 9.19 -4.28 -7.70
N ASP A 57 10.46 -4.67 -7.65
CA ASP A 57 10.85 -6.08 -7.56
C ASP A 57 10.38 -6.72 -6.25
N PHE A 58 10.44 -5.99 -5.13
CA PHE A 58 9.94 -6.49 -3.85
C PHE A 58 8.43 -6.75 -3.84
N LEU A 59 7.66 -6.04 -4.68
CA LEU A 59 6.22 -6.27 -4.83
C LEU A 59 5.88 -7.58 -5.55
N GLY A 60 6.86 -8.29 -6.13
CA GLY A 60 6.67 -9.61 -6.73
C GLY A 60 5.49 -9.67 -7.70
N PRO A 61 4.41 -10.42 -7.41
CA PRO A 61 3.24 -10.52 -8.30
C PRO A 61 2.52 -9.17 -8.53
N LEU A 62 2.72 -8.17 -7.68
CA LEU A 62 2.18 -6.82 -7.83
C LEU A 62 3.11 -5.88 -8.62
N ALA A 63 4.28 -6.34 -9.07
CA ALA A 63 5.26 -5.52 -9.80
C ALA A 63 4.66 -4.85 -11.06
N SER A 64 3.79 -5.56 -11.79
CA SER A 64 3.09 -5.03 -12.97
C SER A 64 2.09 -3.92 -12.66
N ARG A 65 1.71 -3.76 -11.39
CA ARG A 65 0.80 -2.72 -10.89
C ARG A 65 1.54 -1.56 -10.21
N PHE A 66 2.87 -1.60 -10.15
CA PHE A 66 3.66 -0.56 -9.51
C PHE A 66 3.52 0.78 -10.24
N ALA A 67 2.96 1.76 -9.55
CA ALA A 67 2.70 3.10 -10.05
C ALA A 67 3.72 4.15 -9.56
N GLY A 68 4.73 3.74 -8.78
CA GLY A 68 5.79 4.59 -8.26
C GLY A 68 5.92 4.54 -6.74
N ALA A 69 7.00 5.10 -6.20
CA ALA A 69 7.11 5.43 -4.78
C ALA A 69 6.78 6.90 -4.54
N VAL A 70 6.25 7.22 -3.36
CA VAL A 70 6.07 8.62 -2.94
C VAL A 70 7.44 9.26 -2.68
N PRO A 71 7.56 10.60 -2.75
CA PRO A 71 8.80 11.29 -2.43
C PRO A 71 9.35 10.97 -1.02
N ARG A 72 10.62 11.25 -0.82
CA ARG A 72 11.28 11.14 0.48
C ARG A 72 10.71 12.16 1.49
N GLY A 73 10.82 11.83 2.77
CA GLY A 73 10.38 12.70 3.88
C GLY A 73 9.15 12.17 4.63
N ALA A 74 8.39 13.07 5.26
CA ALA A 74 7.24 12.68 6.09
C ALA A 74 6.14 12.02 5.24
N LYS A 75 5.66 10.83 5.65
CA LYS A 75 4.74 9.98 4.87
C LYS A 75 3.48 10.73 4.43
N ALA A 76 2.76 11.37 5.35
CA ALA A 76 1.53 12.10 5.01
C ALA A 76 1.73 13.18 3.94
N ALA A 77 2.79 13.99 4.07
CA ALA A 77 3.11 15.04 3.10
C ALA A 77 3.52 14.47 1.75
N ALA A 78 4.31 13.38 1.74
CA ALA A 78 4.76 12.72 0.52
C ALA A 78 3.58 12.08 -0.26
N ILE A 79 2.65 11.42 0.44
CA ILE A 79 1.42 10.89 -0.17
C ILE A 79 0.59 12.03 -0.77
N ALA A 80 0.37 13.12 -0.02
CA ALA A 80 -0.39 14.27 -0.51
C ALA A 80 0.26 14.90 -1.75
N GLN A 81 1.59 15.05 -1.76
CA GLN A 81 2.35 15.53 -2.91
C GLN A 81 2.20 14.60 -4.12
N PHE A 82 2.27 13.28 -3.91
CA PHE A 82 2.09 12.30 -4.98
C PHE A 82 0.69 12.40 -5.59
N LEU A 83 -0.35 12.48 -4.75
CA LEU A 83 -1.73 12.66 -5.19
C LEU A 83 -1.93 13.94 -6.00
N HIS A 84 -1.36 15.07 -5.53
CA HIS A 84 -1.44 16.34 -6.24
C HIS A 84 -0.80 16.27 -7.63
N ALA A 85 0.30 15.52 -7.78
CA ALA A 85 0.98 15.34 -9.06
C ALA A 85 0.26 14.36 -10.01
N GLN A 86 -0.75 13.61 -9.53
CA GLN A 86 -1.41 12.54 -10.28
C GLN A 86 -2.92 12.81 -10.42
N PRO A 87 -3.34 13.77 -11.26
CA PRO A 87 -4.76 14.17 -11.38
C PRO A 87 -5.69 13.07 -11.92
N ARG A 88 -5.13 11.94 -12.40
CA ARG A 88 -5.89 10.77 -12.85
C ARG A 88 -6.32 9.86 -11.70
N ILE A 89 -5.75 10.01 -10.50
CA ILE A 89 -6.15 9.25 -9.33
C ILE A 89 -7.43 9.88 -8.78
N VAL A 90 -8.56 9.21 -8.98
CA VAL A 90 -9.87 9.66 -8.52
C VAL A 90 -10.18 9.21 -7.09
N ASP A 91 -9.61 8.08 -6.69
CA ASP A 91 -9.78 7.47 -5.38
C ASP A 91 -8.46 6.93 -4.84
N ALA A 92 -8.23 7.11 -3.55
CA ALA A 92 -7.00 6.70 -2.88
C ALA A 92 -7.27 6.07 -1.51
N LEU A 93 -6.54 4.98 -1.24
CA LEU A 93 -6.52 4.26 0.03
C LEU A 93 -5.08 3.99 0.45
N VAL A 94 -4.80 4.12 1.75
CA VAL A 94 -3.52 3.83 2.40
C VAL A 94 -3.66 2.62 3.31
N LEU A 95 -2.81 1.61 3.11
CA LEU A 95 -2.57 0.52 4.05
C LEU A 95 -1.30 0.84 4.84
N ASP A 96 -1.42 0.94 6.16
CA ASP A 96 -0.32 1.26 7.08
C ASP A 96 -0.71 0.82 8.51
N ASP A 97 0.25 0.35 9.30
CA ASP A 97 0.07 -0.09 10.70
C ASP A 97 0.28 1.03 11.74
N GLU A 98 0.85 2.16 11.32
CA GLU A 98 1.03 3.41 12.05
C GLU A 98 0.16 4.54 11.44
N PRO A 99 -1.18 4.44 11.52
CA PRO A 99 -2.09 5.36 10.82
C PRO A 99 -1.91 6.84 11.17
N ASP A 100 -1.28 7.14 12.31
CA ASP A 100 -0.95 8.49 12.76
C ASP A 100 0.07 9.18 11.83
N GLU A 101 1.04 8.45 11.26
CA GLU A 101 2.06 8.99 10.36
C GLU A 101 1.52 9.43 8.99
N VAL A 102 0.34 8.90 8.62
CA VAL A 102 -0.33 9.14 7.35
C VAL A 102 -1.62 9.95 7.51
N ARG A 103 -1.90 10.50 8.70
CA ARG A 103 -3.06 11.37 8.91
C ARG A 103 -3.04 12.57 7.98
N ASN A 104 -4.22 12.97 7.53
CA ASN A 104 -4.43 14.15 6.66
C ASN A 104 -3.69 14.08 5.31
N CYS A 105 -3.30 12.89 4.84
CA CYS A 105 -2.62 12.71 3.55
C CYS A 105 -3.54 12.87 2.32
N GLY A 106 -4.85 13.05 2.52
CA GLY A 106 -5.84 13.19 1.45
C GLY A 106 -6.38 11.85 0.89
N ALA A 107 -6.09 10.73 1.54
CA ALA A 107 -6.59 9.40 1.16
C ALA A 107 -7.35 8.73 2.31
N VAL A 108 -8.17 7.71 1.98
CA VAL A 108 -8.81 6.86 2.98
C VAL A 108 -7.75 6.02 3.69
N ILE A 109 -7.69 6.05 5.01
CA ILE A 109 -6.73 5.27 5.78
C ILE A 109 -7.40 3.98 6.26
N LEU A 110 -6.81 2.84 5.89
CA LEU A 110 -7.20 1.53 6.40
C LEU A 110 -6.06 1.02 7.29
N PRO A 111 -6.18 1.18 8.62
CA PRO A 111 -5.14 0.74 9.55
C PRO A 111 -5.01 -0.78 9.57
N CYS A 112 -3.76 -1.24 9.56
CA CYS A 112 -3.36 -2.62 9.70
C CYS A 112 -3.01 -2.95 11.16
N ASP A 113 -3.22 -4.19 11.57
CA ASP A 113 -2.59 -4.71 12.79
C ASP A 113 -1.12 -4.98 12.47
N PRO A 114 -0.13 -4.43 13.21
CA PRO A 114 1.29 -4.56 12.88
C PRO A 114 1.81 -6.01 12.90
N GLN A 115 1.10 -6.94 13.54
CA GLN A 115 1.47 -8.36 13.57
C GLN A 115 0.83 -9.17 12.46
N LEU A 116 -0.28 -8.69 11.89
CA LEU A 116 -1.09 -9.46 10.93
C LEU A 116 -1.18 -8.79 9.56
N GLY A 117 -0.97 -7.48 9.44
CA GLY A 117 -1.07 -6.73 8.20
C GLY A 117 -2.28 -7.09 7.34
N ILE A 118 -2.03 -7.38 6.06
CA ILE A 118 -3.03 -7.85 5.11
C ILE A 118 -3.42 -9.34 5.31
N SER A 119 -2.66 -10.10 6.10
CA SER A 119 -3.08 -11.46 6.51
C SER A 119 -4.29 -11.45 7.47
N CYS A 120 -4.62 -10.30 8.07
CA CYS A 120 -5.83 -10.14 8.87
C CYS A 120 -7.11 -10.15 8.01
N SER A 121 -8.05 -11.04 8.33
CA SER A 121 -9.32 -11.17 7.61
C SER A 121 -10.20 -9.92 7.70
N GLN A 122 -10.13 -9.18 8.81
CA GLN A 122 -10.85 -7.91 8.97
C GLN A 122 -10.27 -6.80 8.09
N THR A 123 -8.94 -6.70 7.98
CA THR A 123 -8.26 -5.78 7.05
C THR A 123 -8.70 -6.06 5.62
N ARG A 124 -8.65 -7.33 5.18
CA ARG A 124 -9.10 -7.72 3.83
C ARG A 124 -10.58 -7.42 3.60
N ARG A 125 -11.44 -7.70 4.58
CA ARG A 125 -12.88 -7.38 4.47
C ARG A 125 -13.11 -5.88 4.24
N ARG A 126 -12.39 -5.01 4.96
CA ARG A 126 -12.48 -3.55 4.80
C ARG A 126 -11.92 -3.10 3.46
N LEU A 127 -10.80 -3.69 3.02
CA LEU A 127 -10.21 -3.41 1.71
C LEU A 127 -11.19 -3.76 0.59
N ARG A 128 -11.76 -4.97 0.59
CA ARG A 128 -12.77 -5.38 -0.40
C ARG A 128 -14.00 -4.46 -0.39
N ALA A 129 -14.45 -4.05 0.79
CA ALA A 129 -15.59 -3.15 0.91
C ALA A 129 -15.30 -1.79 0.25
N TRP A 130 -14.11 -1.24 0.47
CA TRP A 130 -13.67 0.00 -0.18
C TRP A 130 -13.54 -0.18 -1.70
N LEU A 131 -12.82 -1.22 -2.15
CA LEU A 131 -12.61 -1.52 -3.57
C LEU A 131 -13.92 -1.67 -4.35
N ARG A 132 -14.93 -2.33 -3.77
CA ARG A 132 -16.26 -2.47 -4.39
C ARG A 132 -17.07 -1.18 -4.37
N GLY A 133 -16.83 -0.31 -3.40
CA GLY A 133 -17.51 0.99 -3.29
C GLY A 133 -16.92 2.04 -4.24
N THR A 134 -15.67 1.88 -4.67
CA THR A 134 -14.98 2.79 -5.60
C THR A 134 -14.88 2.25 -7.03
N ALA A 135 -15.06 0.95 -7.23
CA ALA A 135 -15.20 0.38 -8.57
C ALA A 135 -16.37 1.09 -9.29
N ALA A 136 -16.08 1.69 -10.45
CA ALA A 136 -17.11 2.28 -11.27
C ALA A 136 -18.21 1.23 -11.55
N PRO A 137 -19.50 1.59 -11.48
CA PRO A 137 -20.56 0.66 -11.86
C PRO A 137 -20.27 0.18 -13.29
N MET A 138 -20.11 -1.14 -13.45
CA MET A 138 -20.06 -1.76 -14.78
C MET A 138 -21.34 -1.35 -15.51
N SER A 139 -21.15 -0.53 -16.54
CA SER A 139 -22.23 -0.08 -17.43
C SER A 139 -22.66 -1.21 -18.36
#